data_AF-A0A377F5Y9-F1
#
_entry.id   AF-A0A377F5Y9-F1
#
_cell.length_a   1.000
_cell.length_b   1.000
_cell.length_c   1.000
_cell.angle_alpha   90.00
_cell.angle_beta   90.00
_cell.angle_gamma   90.00
#
_symmetry.space_group_name_H-M   'P 1'
#
loop_
_entity.id
_entity.type
_entity.pdbx_description
1 polymer ?
#
loop_
_entity_poly.entity_id
_entity_poly.type
_entity_poly.pdbx_seq_one_letter_code
_entity_poly.pdbx_strand_id
1 'polypeptide(L)'
;MPSTQQEVLRLSRDVEAGRAVYLQLLNRQQELSISKSSAIGNVRIIDPAVTQPQPVKPKKALNVALGFILACLFRWVPCWRGAMLRRGVEAPEQLEEHGISVYATIPMSEWLDKRTRLRKKNLFSNQQRQSY
;
A
#
# COMPACT_ATOMS: atom_id res chain seq x y z
N MET A 1 -45.55 -75.03 -50.86
CA MET A 1 -44.30 -74.37 -50.39
C MET A 1 -44.70 -73.14 -49.61
N PRO A 2 -44.19 -72.87 -48.37
CA PRO A 2 -43.52 -71.56 -48.18
C PRO A 2 -42.62 -71.33 -46.93
N SER A 3 -42.07 -72.33 -46.22
CA SER A 3 -41.28 -72.03 -44.99
C SER A 3 -39.92 -71.37 -45.26
N THR A 4 -39.23 -71.80 -46.32
CA THR A 4 -37.88 -71.31 -46.66
C THR A 4 -37.86 -69.88 -47.23
N GLN A 5 -38.97 -69.39 -47.80
CA GLN A 5 -39.06 -68.03 -48.34
C GLN A 5 -39.33 -66.98 -47.26
N GLN A 6 -40.07 -67.32 -46.20
CA GLN A 6 -40.30 -66.42 -45.06
C GLN A 6 -39.01 -66.17 -44.27
N GLU A 7 -38.15 -67.19 -44.19
CA GLU A 7 -36.88 -67.12 -43.46
C GLU A 7 -35.88 -66.18 -44.15
N VAL A 8 -35.77 -66.24 -45.49
CA VAL A 8 -34.93 -65.31 -46.28
C VAL A 8 -35.43 -63.87 -46.18
N LEU A 9 -36.74 -63.66 -46.10
CA LEU A 9 -37.36 -62.34 -45.95
C LEU A 9 -37.18 -61.77 -44.53
N ARG A 10 -37.01 -62.65 -43.53
CA ARG A 10 -36.65 -62.27 -42.16
C ARG A 10 -35.16 -61.95 -42.06
N LEU A 11 -34.28 -62.81 -42.59
CA LEU A 11 -32.83 -62.57 -42.65
C LEU A 11 -32.49 -61.27 -43.40
N SER A 12 -33.18 -60.99 -44.51
CA SER A 12 -32.96 -59.73 -45.24
C SER A 12 -33.35 -58.51 -44.41
N ARG A 13 -34.42 -58.60 -43.60
CA ARG A 13 -34.82 -57.55 -42.66
C ARG A 13 -33.81 -57.36 -41.53
N ASP A 14 -33.28 -58.46 -41.00
CA ASP A 14 -32.30 -58.43 -39.91
C ASP A 14 -30.94 -57.87 -40.39
N VAL A 15 -30.52 -58.21 -41.61
CA VAL A 15 -29.31 -57.64 -42.24
C VAL A 15 -29.49 -56.16 -42.54
N GLU A 16 -30.65 -55.74 -43.06
CA GLU A 16 -30.93 -54.33 -43.34
C GLU A 16 -31.01 -53.51 -42.04
N ALA A 17 -31.64 -54.05 -40.99
CA ALA A 17 -31.68 -53.43 -39.67
C ALA A 17 -30.29 -53.32 -39.05
N GLY A 18 -29.46 -54.37 -39.15
CA GLY A 18 -28.07 -54.35 -38.68
C GLY A 18 -27.21 -53.32 -39.43
N ARG A 19 -27.40 -53.21 -40.74
CA ARG A 19 -26.72 -52.22 -41.59
C ARG A 19 -27.13 -50.79 -41.21
N ALA A 20 -28.42 -50.55 -40.96
CA ALA A 20 -28.91 -49.25 -40.51
C ALA A 20 -28.33 -48.84 -39.16
N VAL A 21 -28.28 -49.77 -38.18
CA VAL A 21 -27.65 -49.52 -36.87
C VAL A 21 -26.16 -49.24 -37.00
N TYR A 22 -25.44 -49.98 -37.87
CA TYR A 22 -24.02 -49.75 -38.12
C TYR A 22 -23.75 -48.33 -38.63
N LEU A 23 -24.52 -47.87 -39.62
CA LEU A 23 -24.39 -46.51 -40.15
C LEU A 23 -24.71 -45.43 -39.10
N GLN A 24 -25.68 -45.69 -38.22
CA GLN A 24 -26.00 -44.78 -37.11
C GLN A 24 -24.84 -44.68 -36.10
N LEU A 25 -24.22 -45.80 -35.73
CA LEU A 25 -23.07 -45.82 -34.83
C LEU A 25 -21.85 -45.11 -35.45
N LEU A 26 -21.61 -45.33 -36.74
CA LEU A 26 -20.52 -44.68 -37.47
C LEU A 26 -20.68 -43.15 -37.45
N ASN A 27 -21.89 -42.65 -37.71
CA ASN A 27 -22.17 -41.22 -37.63
C ASN A 27 -21.94 -40.65 -36.22
N ARG A 28 -22.37 -41.37 -35.17
CA ARG A 28 -22.15 -40.94 -33.78
C ARG A 28 -20.68 -40.94 -33.39
N GLN A 29 -19.88 -41.89 -33.89
CA GLN A 29 -18.44 -41.89 -33.69
C GLN A 29 -17.80 -40.66 -34.34
N GLN A 30 -18.20 -40.32 -35.57
CA GLN A 30 -17.69 -39.15 -36.26
C GLN A 30 -18.08 -37.85 -35.54
N GLU A 31 -19.34 -37.72 -35.13
CA GLU A 31 -19.85 -36.58 -34.36
C GLU A 31 -19.11 -36.41 -33.03
N LEU A 32 -18.86 -37.50 -32.30
CA LEU A 32 -18.08 -37.48 -31.07
C LEU A 32 -16.61 -37.17 -31.31
N SER A 33 -16.01 -37.62 -32.42
CA SER A 33 -14.63 -37.29 -32.76
C SER A 33 -14.47 -35.80 -33.06
N ILE A 34 -15.41 -35.22 -33.80
CA ILE A 34 -15.45 -33.78 -34.10
C ILE A 34 -15.71 -33.00 -32.82
N SER A 35 -16.67 -33.44 -32.00
CA SER A 35 -17.01 -32.80 -30.73
C SER A 35 -15.87 -32.92 -29.71
N LYS A 36 -15.12 -34.02 -29.70
CA LYS A 36 -13.94 -34.22 -28.85
C LYS A 36 -12.78 -33.33 -29.31
N SER A 37 -12.54 -33.24 -30.61
CA SER A 37 -11.57 -32.30 -31.19
C SER A 37 -11.97 -30.83 -30.96
N SER A 38 -13.27 -30.54 -30.84
CA SER A 38 -13.79 -29.21 -30.52
C SER A 38 -13.84 -28.92 -29.01
N ALA A 39 -14.07 -29.94 -28.17
CA ALA A 39 -14.13 -29.83 -26.72
C ALA A 39 -12.74 -29.75 -26.09
N ILE A 40 -11.74 -30.39 -26.72
CA ILE A 40 -10.32 -30.12 -26.49
C ILE A 40 -10.00 -28.84 -27.26
N GLY A 41 -10.52 -27.71 -26.76
CA GLY A 41 -10.14 -26.40 -27.27
C GLY A 41 -8.61 -26.30 -27.24
N ASN A 42 -8.01 -26.04 -28.40
CA ASN A 42 -6.61 -25.67 -28.48
C ASN A 42 -6.45 -24.34 -27.76
N VAL A 43 -6.19 -24.36 -26.45
CA VAL A 43 -5.92 -23.16 -25.66
C VAL A 43 -4.53 -22.68 -26.03
N ARG A 44 -4.45 -22.01 -27.18
CA ARG A 44 -3.28 -21.22 -27.54
C ARG A 44 -3.28 -20.01 -26.63
N ILE A 45 -2.30 -19.93 -25.75
CA ILE A 45 -2.07 -18.77 -24.89
C ILE A 45 -1.78 -17.59 -25.84
N ILE A 46 -2.72 -16.67 -25.97
CA ILE A 46 -2.59 -15.48 -26.85
C ILE A 46 -1.85 -14.35 -26.11
N ASP A 47 -1.85 -14.36 -24.78
CA ASP A 47 -1.16 -13.36 -23.98
C ASP A 47 -0.64 -13.99 -22.66
N PRO A 48 0.69 -14.08 -22.45
CA PRO A 48 1.24 -14.54 -21.19
C PRO A 48 0.95 -13.50 -20.08
N ALA A 49 0.53 -13.98 -18.91
CA ALA A 49 0.28 -13.11 -17.76
C ALA A 49 1.58 -12.43 -17.29
N VAL A 50 1.82 -11.22 -17.78
CA VAL A 50 2.93 -10.36 -17.34
C VAL A 50 2.56 -9.72 -16.01
N THR A 51 3.32 -10.06 -14.97
CA THR A 51 3.29 -9.33 -13.71
C THR A 51 3.92 -7.96 -13.92
N GLN A 52 3.25 -6.90 -13.49
CA GLN A 52 3.81 -5.55 -13.54
C GLN A 52 4.98 -5.48 -12.53
N PRO A 53 6.23 -5.27 -12.99
CA PRO A 53 7.39 -5.22 -12.10
C PRO A 53 7.42 -3.93 -11.26
N GLN A 54 6.64 -2.91 -11.66
CA GLN A 54 6.58 -1.64 -10.95
C GLN A 54 5.35 -1.58 -10.02
N PRO A 55 5.56 -1.35 -8.71
CA PRO A 55 4.45 -1.19 -7.78
C PRO A 55 3.67 0.10 -8.09
N VAL A 56 2.39 -0.06 -8.44
CA VAL A 56 1.47 1.04 -8.77
C VAL A 56 1.24 1.98 -7.56
N LYS A 57 1.40 1.46 -6.33
CA LYS A 57 1.23 2.20 -5.06
C LYS A 57 2.14 1.58 -3.96
N PRO A 58 2.59 2.34 -2.93
CA PRO A 58 2.59 3.79 -2.79
C PRO A 58 3.84 4.44 -3.40
N LYS A 59 3.71 5.69 -3.90
CA LYS A 59 4.83 6.49 -4.43
C LYS A 59 5.73 6.97 -3.27
N LYS A 60 6.57 6.09 -2.73
CA LYS A 60 7.43 6.33 -1.55
C LYS A 60 8.22 7.64 -1.65
N ALA A 61 8.79 7.93 -2.83
CA ALA A 61 9.54 9.16 -3.07
C ALA A 61 8.71 10.44 -2.89
N LEU A 62 7.45 10.44 -3.37
CA LEU A 62 6.55 11.58 -3.23
C LEU A 62 6.19 11.84 -1.77
N ASN A 63 5.90 10.77 -1.00
CA ASN A 63 5.55 10.89 0.41
C ASN A 63 6.73 11.41 1.26
N VAL A 64 7.95 10.93 0.97
CA VAL A 64 9.16 11.40 1.65
C VAL A 64 9.45 12.87 1.33
N ALA A 65 9.32 13.27 0.06
CA ALA A 65 9.51 14.66 -0.34
C ALA A 65 8.51 15.60 0.36
N LEU A 66 7.24 15.20 0.43
CA LEU A 66 6.20 15.99 1.09
C LEU A 66 6.46 16.11 2.60
N GLY A 67 6.85 15.02 3.25
CA GLY A 67 7.21 15.02 4.68
C GLY A 67 8.44 15.89 4.96
N PHE A 68 9.45 15.87 4.08
CA PHE A 68 10.65 16.70 4.22
C PHE A 68 10.32 18.19 4.14
N ILE A 69 9.51 18.60 3.15
CA ILE A 69 9.10 19.99 2.99
C ILE A 69 8.34 20.47 4.24
N LEU A 70 7.37 19.69 4.72
CA LEU A 70 6.62 20.02 5.93
C LEU A 70 7.54 20.13 7.15
N ALA A 71 8.44 19.17 7.37
CA ALA A 71 9.40 19.22 8.48
C ALA A 71 10.31 20.46 8.41
N CYS A 72 10.73 20.85 7.20
CA CYS A 72 11.56 22.03 6.98
C CYS A 72 10.82 23.32 7.35
N LEU A 73 9.52 23.41 7.01
CA LEU A 73 8.67 24.54 7.39
C LEU A 73 8.48 24.61 8.92
N PHE A 74 8.20 23.49 9.57
CA PHE A 74 7.96 23.45 11.02
C PHE A 74 9.23 23.57 11.88
N ARG A 75 10.43 23.48 11.29
CA ARG A 75 11.72 23.59 11.99
C ARG A 75 11.92 24.92 12.72
N TRP A 76 11.29 25.99 12.24
CA TRP A 76 11.48 27.37 12.72
C TRP A 76 10.68 27.67 14.00
N VAL A 77 9.61 26.90 14.25
CA VAL A 77 8.72 27.02 15.41
C VAL A 77 9.46 27.01 16.77
N PRO A 78 10.39 26.07 17.05
CA PRO A 78 11.12 26.08 18.32
C PRO A 78 12.07 27.26 18.49
N CYS A 79 12.60 27.82 17.41
CA CYS A 79 13.46 29.01 17.47
C CYS A 79 12.64 30.23 17.90
N TRP A 80 11.47 30.42 17.30
CA TRP A 80 10.59 31.55 17.61
C TRP A 80 9.93 31.45 19.00
N ARG A 81 9.63 30.23 19.46
CA ARG A 81 9.10 29.99 20.81
C ARG A 81 10.00 30.55 21.92
N GLY A 82 11.32 30.54 21.71
CA GLY A 82 12.28 31.09 22.67
C GLY A 82 12.20 32.61 22.81
N ALA A 83 11.91 33.34 21.72
CA ALA A 83 11.78 34.80 21.73
C ALA A 83 10.47 35.24 22.40
N MET A 84 9.37 34.52 22.16
CA MET A 84 8.08 34.87 22.75
C MET A 84 8.01 34.59 24.27
N LEU A 85 8.72 33.57 24.75
CA LEU A 85 8.89 33.31 26.19
C LEU A 85 9.95 34.20 26.86
N ARG A 86 10.79 34.89 26.07
CA ARG A 86 11.76 35.90 26.54
C ARG A 86 11.24 37.32 26.33
N ARG A 87 9.94 37.54 26.52
CA ARG A 87 9.43 38.88 26.86
C ARG A 87 9.85 39.22 28.30
N GLY A 88 11.15 39.44 28.49
CA GLY A 88 11.64 40.27 29.59
C GLY A 88 11.41 41.73 29.22
N VAL A 89 11.23 42.59 30.21
CA VAL A 89 10.96 44.01 30.02
C VAL A 89 12.19 44.67 29.38
N GLU A 90 12.20 44.77 28.05
CA GLU A 90 13.36 45.21 27.26
C GLU A 90 13.49 46.74 27.19
N ALA A 91 12.42 47.48 27.47
CA ALA A 91 12.42 48.94 27.45
C ALA A 91 12.26 49.48 28.88
N PRO A 92 13.27 50.20 29.44
CA PRO A 92 13.12 50.89 30.72
C PRO A 92 11.97 51.91 30.70
N GLU A 93 11.62 52.41 29.52
CA GLU A 93 10.48 53.31 29.24
C GLU A 93 9.13 52.69 29.63
N GLN A 94 8.96 51.36 29.49
CA GLN A 94 7.71 50.68 29.86
C GLN A 94 7.56 50.48 31.38
N LEU A 95 8.66 50.52 32.14
CA LEU A 95 8.62 50.50 33.61
C LEU A 95 8.26 51.88 34.19
N GLU A 96 8.68 52.96 33.54
CA GLU A 96 8.35 54.33 33.96
C GLU A 96 6.85 54.63 33.82
N GLU A 97 6.20 54.14 32.76
CA GLU A 97 4.75 54.30 32.55
C GLU A 97 3.90 53.55 33.60
N HIS A 98 4.44 52.48 34.18
CA HIS A 98 3.81 51.72 35.28
C HIS A 98 4.24 52.20 36.68
N GLY A 99 4.95 53.34 36.78
CA GLY A 99 5.27 54.00 38.06
C GLY A 99 6.49 53.47 38.81
N ILE A 100 7.35 52.66 38.16
CA ILE A 100 8.59 52.14 38.75
C ILE A 100 9.76 52.94 38.17
N SER A 101 10.39 53.78 38.99
CA SER A 101 11.52 54.63 38.57
C SER A 101 12.79 53.81 38.34
N VAL A 102 13.43 54.04 37.19
CA VAL A 102 14.65 53.33 36.77
C VAL A 102 15.87 54.09 37.28
N TYR A 103 16.50 53.60 38.35
CA TYR A 103 17.61 54.32 39.00
C TYR A 103 19.00 54.00 38.44
N ALA A 104 19.21 52.86 37.79
CA ALA A 104 20.49 52.53 37.15
C ALA A 104 20.35 51.38 36.15
N THR A 105 21.05 51.48 35.03
CA THR A 105 21.28 50.36 34.11
C THR A 105 22.56 49.63 34.56
N ILE A 106 22.42 48.42 35.10
CA ILE A 106 23.57 47.63 35.54
C ILE A 106 24.13 46.87 34.35
N PRO A 107 25.39 47.13 33.93
CA PRO A 107 26.01 46.37 32.85
C PRO A 107 26.25 44.93 33.32
N MET A 108 25.64 43.97 32.62
CA MET A 108 25.82 42.55 32.93
C MET A 108 27.23 42.11 32.52
N SER A 109 28.05 41.66 33.47
CA SER A 109 29.41 41.18 33.19
C SER A 109 29.40 39.72 32.70
N GLU A 110 30.26 39.39 31.73
CA GLU A 110 30.34 38.03 31.15
C GLU A 110 30.65 36.94 32.19
N TRP A 111 31.39 37.30 33.25
CA TRP A 111 31.78 36.39 34.31
C TRP A 111 30.58 35.87 35.12
N LEU A 112 29.61 36.76 35.41
CA LEU A 112 28.44 36.43 36.20
C LEU A 112 27.47 35.52 35.43
N ASP A 113 27.31 35.79 34.14
CA ASP A 113 26.43 35.04 33.24
C ASP A 113 26.93 33.61 32.97
N LYS A 114 28.25 33.41 32.83
CA LYS A 114 28.84 32.05 32.70
C LYS A 114 28.58 31.18 33.93
N ARG A 115 28.63 31.73 35.14
CA ARG A 115 28.37 30.98 36.39
C ARG A 115 26.89 30.62 36.58
N THR A 116 25.96 31.50 36.20
CA THR A 116 24.52 31.26 36.41
C THR A 116 23.93 30.31 35.37
N ARG A 117 24.40 30.33 34.11
CA ARG A 117 23.95 29.41 33.05
C ARG A 117 24.23 27.93 33.35
N LEU A 118 25.33 27.61 34.02
CA LEU A 118 25.73 26.22 34.31
C LEU A 118 24.79 25.51 35.30
N ARG A 119 24.12 26.26 36.19
CA ARG A 119 23.23 25.69 37.22
C ARG A 119 21.93 25.12 36.66
N LYS A 120 21.48 25.57 35.48
CA LYS A 120 20.18 25.19 34.89
C LYS A 120 20.19 23.82 34.19
N LYS A 121 21.38 23.27 33.88
CA LYS A 121 21.52 22.05 33.07
C LYS A 121 21.35 20.73 33.86
N ASN A 122 21.51 20.76 35.18
CA ASN A 122 21.54 19.54 36.03
C ASN A 122 20.21 19.18 36.71
N LEU A 123 19.10 19.86 36.41
CA LEU A 123 17.81 19.61 37.08
C LEU A 123 16.98 18.46 36.49
N PHE A 124 17.41 17.86 35.35
CA PHE A 124 16.59 16.86 34.62
C PHE A 124 17.21 15.46 34.49
N SER A 125 18.29 15.14 35.20
CA SER A 125 19.02 13.87 35.00
C SER A 125 18.86 12.83 36.12
N ASN A 126 17.88 12.94 37.03
CA ASN A 126 17.85 12.05 38.20
C ASN A 126 16.48 11.44 38.56
N GLN A 127 15.73 10.92 37.58
CA GLN A 127 14.46 10.22 37.85
C GLN A 127 14.23 8.92 37.04
N GLN A 128 15.30 8.26 36.57
CA GLN A 128 15.21 6.98 35.85
C GLN A 128 16.01 5.82 36.48
N ARG A 129 16.24 5.81 37.81
CA ARG A 129 16.96 4.70 38.47
C ARG A 129 16.29 4.16 39.74
N GLN A 130 14.98 3.92 39.72
CA GLN A 130 14.33 3.08 40.73
C GLN A 130 13.23 2.21 40.11
N SER A 131 13.63 1.08 39.54
CA SER A 131 12.84 -0.16 39.50
C SER A 131 13.80 -1.28 39.17
N TYR A 132 14.17 -2.06 40.19
CA TYR A 132 14.35 -3.52 40.25
C TYR A 132 14.80 -3.86 41.67
#